data_AF-A0A9D8K770-F1
#
_entry.id   AF-A0A9D8K770-F1
#
_cell.length_a   1.000
_cell.length_b   1.000
_cell.length_c   1.000
_cell.angle_alpha   90.00
_cell.angle_beta   90.00
_cell.angle_gamma   90.00
#
_symmetry.space_group_name_H-M   'P 1'
#
loop_
_entity.id
_entity.type
_entity.pdbx_description
1 polymer ?
#
loop_
_entity_poly.entity_id
_entity_poly.type
_entity_poly.pdbx_seq_one_letter_code
_entity_poly.pdbx_strand_id
1 'polypeptide(L)'
;MPFIIFFVIFGFIAFFLILALLPKSRKQPYEKKVIEKAKLLYLDKALSPIDQLPSQQQQVQIGKKPGSNLSRPPYEPQRSDQEIAEILAKRARLTIEHHNCQSNLQEDKDAWEASDLDYGQYEEPAIFEKSGIRESTTKLEIDYVDRNGTRTTRQIRVKRVSFKNDMTDAGIDAFCCERQAGRTFIASRIVRCVDIKTGELITNIPEFLFNAYNESTYGKLERMREEHGDELAALMFVSKADGKSTKIEKRIIASYLLHVAGDIDLSADDILQDLKNEESLSKTQFHRCVGRLARSSSLRRDAFIDAARAIVNTTKTPRASTVEILEYIQRKMK
;
A
#
# COMPACT_ATOMS: atom_id res chain seq x y z
N MET A 1 4.60 54.26 -7.07
CA MET A 1 4.57 52.79 -7.27
C MET A 1 3.13 52.20 -7.28
N PRO A 2 2.20 52.63 -8.15
CA PRO A 2 0.93 51.89 -8.33
C PRO A 2 0.86 51.05 -9.63
N PHE A 3 1.80 51.24 -10.56
CA PHE A 3 1.73 50.62 -11.89
C PHE A 3 2.13 49.14 -11.95
N ILE A 4 2.85 48.62 -10.95
CA ILE A 4 3.36 47.23 -10.96
C ILE A 4 2.25 46.23 -10.55
N ILE A 5 1.28 46.64 -9.73
CA ILE A 5 0.23 45.75 -9.22
C ILE A 5 -0.80 45.44 -10.32
N PHE A 6 -1.04 46.36 -11.27
CA PHE A 6 -2.04 46.18 -12.31
C PHE A 6 -1.65 45.11 -13.36
N PHE A 7 -0.35 44.97 -13.65
CA PHE A 7 0.14 43.97 -14.62
C PHE A 7 0.11 42.53 -14.08
N VAL A 8 0.31 42.35 -12.77
CA VAL A 8 0.28 41.00 -12.16
C VAL A 8 -1.13 40.43 -12.15
N ILE A 9 -2.14 41.24 -11.88
CA ILE A 9 -3.54 40.79 -11.81
C ILE A 9 -4.09 40.46 -13.22
N PHE A 10 -3.81 41.32 -14.22
CA PHE A 10 -4.27 41.05 -15.59
C PHE A 10 -3.56 39.86 -16.25
N GLY A 11 -2.27 39.64 -15.95
CA GLY A 11 -1.54 38.47 -16.42
C GLY A 11 -2.12 37.16 -15.88
N PHE A 12 -2.54 37.14 -14.61
CA PHE A 12 -3.16 35.96 -14.00
C PHE A 12 -4.52 35.62 -14.62
N ILE A 13 -5.38 36.61 -14.88
CA ILE A 13 -6.70 36.37 -15.47
C ILE A 13 -6.57 35.86 -16.90
N ALA A 14 -5.65 36.42 -17.70
CA ALA A 14 -5.39 35.94 -19.06
C ALA A 14 -4.84 34.50 -19.08
N PHE A 15 -3.96 34.15 -18.14
CA PHE A 15 -3.42 32.79 -18.03
C PHE A 15 -4.49 31.74 -17.70
N PHE A 16 -5.42 32.06 -16.79
CA PHE A 16 -6.54 31.17 -16.46
C PHE A 16 -7.58 31.06 -17.59
N LEU A 17 -7.81 32.13 -18.35
CA LEU A 17 -8.68 32.09 -19.54
C LEU A 17 -8.08 31.24 -20.67
N ILE A 18 -6.77 31.30 -20.87
CA ILE A 18 -6.06 30.44 -21.84
C ILE A 18 -6.11 28.96 -21.41
N LEU A 19 -5.95 28.67 -20.11
CA LEU A 19 -6.08 27.32 -19.56
C LEU A 19 -7.51 26.74 -19.68
N ALA A 20 -8.54 27.59 -19.58
CA ALA A 20 -9.93 27.18 -19.76
C ALA A 20 -10.31 26.91 -21.22
N LEU A 21 -9.59 27.52 -22.17
CA LEU A 21 -9.79 27.35 -23.62
C LEU A 21 -8.94 26.22 -24.22
N LEU A 22 -8.03 25.61 -23.46
CA LEU A 22 -7.33 24.42 -23.92
C LEU A 22 -8.33 23.26 -24.07
N PRO A 23 -8.43 22.63 -25.25
CA PRO A 23 -9.36 21.53 -25.47
C PRO A 23 -9.03 20.40 -24.49
N LYS A 24 -10.00 20.04 -23.63
CA LYS A 24 -9.92 18.86 -22.76
C LYS A 24 -9.43 17.68 -23.59
N SER A 25 -8.19 17.26 -23.35
CA SER A 25 -7.57 16.18 -24.13
C SER A 25 -8.47 14.96 -24.02
N ARG A 26 -9.00 14.49 -25.16
CA ARG A 26 -9.77 13.24 -25.29
C ARG A 26 -8.84 12.03 -25.06
N LYS A 27 -8.38 11.85 -23.84
CA LYS A 27 -7.90 10.58 -23.29
C LYS A 27 -9.12 10.02 -22.53
N GLN A 28 -9.77 8.90 -22.82
CA GLN A 28 -9.36 7.59 -23.32
C GLN A 28 -10.62 6.71 -23.55
N PRO A 29 -11.17 6.53 -24.76
CA PRO A 29 -12.03 5.36 -25.06
C PRO A 29 -11.21 4.13 -25.50
N TYR A 30 -9.94 4.32 -25.87
CA TYR A 30 -9.06 3.25 -26.36
C TYR A 30 -8.48 2.40 -25.22
N GLU A 31 -8.00 3.01 -24.13
CA GLU A 31 -7.47 2.26 -22.97
C GLU A 31 -8.57 1.42 -22.29
N LYS A 32 -9.83 1.87 -22.24
CA LYS A 32 -10.95 1.02 -21.76
C LYS A 32 -11.10 -0.27 -22.59
N LYS A 33 -11.10 -0.18 -23.93
CA LYS A 33 -11.23 -1.36 -24.80
C LYS A 33 -10.03 -2.30 -24.73
N VAL A 34 -8.81 -1.77 -24.59
CA VAL A 34 -7.61 -2.59 -24.45
C VAL A 34 -7.58 -3.28 -23.08
N ILE A 35 -7.97 -2.58 -22.01
CA ILE A 35 -8.09 -3.16 -20.67
C ILE A 35 -9.21 -4.21 -20.63
N GLU A 36 -10.35 -3.94 -21.26
CA GLU A 36 -11.49 -4.87 -21.30
C GLU A 36 -11.17 -6.11 -22.14
N LYS A 37 -10.47 -5.95 -23.26
CA LYS A 37 -9.97 -7.08 -24.06
C LYS A 37 -8.85 -7.85 -23.36
N ALA A 38 -7.96 -7.19 -22.62
CA ALA A 38 -6.93 -7.87 -21.81
C ALA A 38 -7.55 -8.57 -20.60
N LYS A 39 -8.55 -7.96 -19.95
CA LYS A 39 -9.38 -8.60 -18.93
C LYS A 39 -10.08 -9.82 -19.50
N LEU A 40 -10.73 -9.72 -20.66
CA LEU A 40 -11.35 -10.88 -21.32
C LEU A 40 -10.30 -11.93 -21.74
N LEU A 41 -9.15 -11.55 -22.29
CA LEU A 41 -8.13 -12.53 -22.68
C LEU A 41 -7.52 -13.27 -21.49
N TYR A 42 -7.41 -12.61 -20.34
CA TYR A 42 -6.75 -13.15 -19.15
C TYR A 42 -7.76 -13.81 -18.20
N LEU A 43 -8.93 -13.20 -17.93
CA LEU A 43 -9.99 -13.78 -17.08
C LEU A 43 -10.69 -14.98 -17.74
N ASP A 44 -10.97 -14.92 -19.05
CA ASP A 44 -11.76 -15.97 -19.74
C ASP A 44 -10.93 -17.25 -19.94
N LYS A 45 -9.60 -17.14 -19.98
CA LYS A 45 -8.65 -18.27 -19.98
C LYS A 45 -8.16 -18.71 -18.60
N ALA A 46 -8.09 -17.82 -17.62
CA ALA A 46 -7.62 -18.17 -16.27
C ALA A 46 -8.72 -18.80 -15.39
N LEU A 47 -10.00 -18.59 -15.71
CA LEU A 47 -11.14 -19.15 -14.96
C LEU A 47 -11.69 -20.47 -15.54
N SER A 48 -11.15 -20.98 -16.65
CA SER A 48 -11.76 -22.09 -17.39
C SER A 48 -11.67 -23.52 -16.76
N PRO A 49 -10.86 -23.83 -15.72
CA PRO A 49 -10.91 -25.18 -15.12
C PRO A 49 -11.51 -25.30 -13.71
N ILE A 50 -11.99 -24.23 -13.05
CA ILE A 50 -12.44 -24.32 -11.65
C ILE A 50 -13.92 -24.76 -11.48
N ASP A 51 -14.74 -24.70 -12.53
CA ASP A 51 -16.20 -24.95 -12.43
C ASP A 51 -16.70 -26.30 -12.98
N GLN A 52 -15.96 -27.40 -12.81
CA GLN A 52 -16.48 -28.75 -13.10
C GLN A 52 -16.57 -29.64 -11.85
N LEU A 53 -17.50 -29.31 -10.96
CA LEU A 53 -18.13 -30.25 -10.03
C LEU A 53 -19.54 -30.60 -10.52
N PRO A 54 -19.96 -31.88 -10.49
CA PRO A 54 -21.23 -32.31 -11.08
C PRO A 54 -22.42 -31.84 -10.23
N SER A 55 -23.26 -30.98 -10.81
CA SER A 55 -24.51 -30.53 -10.21
C SER A 55 -25.62 -31.57 -10.42
N GLN A 56 -26.13 -32.12 -9.33
CA GLN A 56 -27.41 -32.83 -9.32
C GLN A 56 -28.55 -31.84 -9.59
N GLN A 57 -29.38 -32.16 -10.59
CA GLN A 57 -30.51 -31.37 -11.01
C GLN A 57 -31.69 -31.53 -10.03
N GLN A 58 -32.12 -30.42 -9.43
CA GLN A 58 -33.51 -30.25 -8.97
C GLN A 58 -34.11 -29.03 -9.66
N GLN A 59 -35.10 -29.30 -10.52
CA GLN A 59 -35.91 -28.30 -11.20
C GLN A 59 -36.84 -27.61 -10.18
N VAL A 60 -36.73 -26.29 -10.04
CA VAL A 60 -37.74 -25.46 -9.40
C VAL A 60 -38.36 -24.55 -10.44
N GLN A 61 -39.69 -24.62 -10.53
CA GLN A 61 -40.54 -23.89 -11.46
C GLN A 61 -40.50 -22.38 -11.17
N ILE A 62 -40.30 -21.58 -12.22
CA ILE A 62 -40.31 -20.12 -12.16
C ILE A 62 -41.77 -19.63 -12.21
N GLY A 63 -42.31 -19.28 -11.05
CA GLY A 63 -43.56 -18.54 -10.90
C GLY A 63 -43.38 -17.05 -11.21
N LYS A 64 -44.34 -16.48 -11.96
CA LYS A 64 -44.46 -15.05 -12.27
C LYS A 64 -44.53 -14.21 -10.98
N LYS A 65 -43.64 -13.23 -10.81
CA LYS A 65 -43.68 -12.25 -9.72
C LYS A 65 -44.83 -11.24 -9.94
N PRO A 66 -45.74 -11.04 -8.97
CA PRO A 66 -46.61 -9.87 -8.91
C PRO A 66 -45.85 -8.66 -8.34
N GLY A 67 -46.28 -7.47 -8.73
CA GLY A 67 -45.64 -6.19 -8.43
C GLY A 67 -45.37 -5.98 -6.93
N SER A 68 -44.11 -5.70 -6.60
CA SER A 68 -43.68 -5.35 -5.25
C SER A 68 -43.88 -3.86 -5.00
N ASN A 69 -44.87 -3.56 -4.15
CA ASN A 69 -44.97 -2.30 -3.42
C ASN A 69 -43.69 -2.07 -2.60
N LEU A 70 -42.92 -1.05 -2.95
CA LEU A 70 -41.80 -0.55 -2.15
C LEU A 70 -42.37 0.08 -0.86
N SER A 71 -42.51 -0.74 0.18
CA SER A 71 -42.70 -0.24 1.54
C SER A 71 -41.43 0.50 1.94
N ARG A 72 -41.55 1.79 2.22
CA ARG A 72 -40.46 2.61 2.78
C ARG A 72 -39.94 1.93 4.05
N PRO A 73 -38.62 1.92 4.28
CA PRO A 73 -38.06 1.44 5.54
C PRO A 73 -38.68 2.21 6.71
N PRO A 74 -38.86 1.57 7.87
CA PRO A 74 -39.37 2.22 9.07
C PRO A 74 -38.55 3.49 9.33
N TYR A 75 -39.25 4.60 9.52
CA TYR A 75 -38.66 5.87 9.90
C TYR A 75 -37.80 5.67 11.14
N GLU A 76 -36.49 5.81 10.96
CA GLU A 76 -35.51 5.81 12.04
C GLU A 76 -35.82 7.03 12.91
N PRO A 77 -36.11 6.86 14.21
CA PRO A 77 -36.51 7.97 15.06
C PRO A 77 -35.44 9.05 15.00
N GLN A 78 -35.85 10.26 14.66
CA GLN A 78 -35.00 11.44 14.71
C GLN A 78 -34.35 11.48 16.10
N ARG A 79 -33.02 11.35 16.14
CA ARG A 79 -32.24 11.59 17.35
C ARG A 79 -32.69 12.92 17.93
N SER A 80 -32.99 12.94 19.21
CA SER A 80 -33.47 14.16 19.86
C SER A 80 -32.43 15.26 19.66
N ASP A 81 -32.87 16.51 19.58
CA ASP A 81 -31.96 17.65 19.48
C ASP A 81 -30.95 17.68 20.65
N GLN A 82 -31.29 17.05 21.79
CA GLN A 82 -30.39 16.82 22.92
C GLN A 82 -29.23 15.87 22.60
N GLU A 83 -29.46 14.74 21.93
CA GLU A 83 -28.39 13.81 21.52
C GLU A 83 -27.45 14.45 20.49
N ILE A 84 -28.00 15.24 19.56
CA ILE A 84 -27.20 15.97 18.57
C ILE A 84 -26.34 17.02 19.27
N ALA A 85 -26.91 17.77 20.23
CA ALA A 85 -26.18 18.76 21.01
C ALA A 85 -25.07 18.11 21.86
N GLU A 86 -25.31 16.93 22.44
CA GLU A 86 -24.31 16.21 23.24
C GLU A 86 -23.15 15.70 22.37
N ILE A 87 -23.42 15.18 21.17
CA ILE A 87 -22.38 14.77 20.21
C ILE A 87 -21.53 15.97 19.78
N LEU A 88 -22.16 17.12 19.51
CA LEU A 88 -21.45 18.35 19.13
C LEU A 88 -20.63 18.92 20.30
N ALA A 89 -21.16 18.90 21.52
CA ALA A 89 -20.44 19.31 22.72
C ALA A 89 -19.22 18.40 23.00
N LYS A 90 -19.37 17.09 22.80
CA LYS A 90 -18.26 16.13 22.92
C LYS A 90 -17.17 16.38 21.87
N ARG A 91 -17.55 16.67 20.62
CA ARG A 91 -16.59 17.07 19.58
C ARG A 91 -15.90 18.40 19.90
N ALA A 92 -16.64 19.40 20.39
CA ALA A 92 -16.07 20.69 20.76
C ALA A 92 -15.06 20.57 21.91
N ARG A 93 -15.34 19.72 22.93
CA ARG A 93 -14.39 19.43 24.01
C ARG A 93 -13.10 18.80 23.50
N LEU A 94 -13.19 17.79 22.63
CA LEU A 94 -12.01 17.16 21.99
C LEU A 94 -11.20 18.17 21.17
N THR A 95 -11.84 19.09 20.46
CA THR A 95 -11.15 20.14 19.69
C THR A 95 -10.50 21.20 20.59
N ILE A 96 -11.15 21.58 21.70
CA ILE A 96 -10.61 22.55 22.68
C ILE A 96 -9.45 21.94 23.46
N GLU A 97 -9.52 20.65 23.85
CA GLU A 97 -8.39 19.92 24.44
C GLU A 97 -7.19 19.88 23.48
N HIS A 98 -7.45 19.71 22.17
CA HIS A 98 -6.44 19.74 21.13
C HIS A 98 -5.85 21.16 20.90
N HIS A 99 -6.56 22.23 21.26
CA HIS A 99 -6.07 23.62 21.17
C HIS A 99 -5.40 24.10 22.47
N ASN A 100 -5.91 23.73 23.64
CA ASN A 100 -5.31 24.08 24.94
C ASN A 100 -4.03 23.30 25.23
N CYS A 101 -3.78 22.19 24.53
CA CYS A 101 -2.46 21.55 24.49
C CYS A 101 -1.38 22.44 23.82
N GLN A 102 -1.74 23.54 23.15
CA GLN A 102 -0.80 24.44 22.48
C GLN A 102 -0.30 25.61 23.35
N SER A 103 -0.99 25.98 24.43
CA SER A 103 -0.74 27.27 25.11
C SER A 103 -0.03 27.17 26.46
N ASN A 104 0.46 26.00 26.85
CA ASN A 104 1.17 25.80 28.13
C ASN A 104 2.43 24.94 27.98
N LEU A 105 3.13 25.08 26.86
CA LEU A 105 4.50 24.57 26.69
C LEU A 105 5.45 25.55 27.39
N GLN A 106 5.52 25.45 28.72
CA GLN A 106 6.74 25.83 29.41
C GLN A 106 7.84 24.93 28.82
N GLU A 107 8.92 25.53 28.30
CA GLU A 107 10.07 24.84 27.75
C GLU A 107 10.82 24.08 28.85
N ASP A 108 10.17 23.06 29.43
CA ASP A 108 10.88 21.99 30.10
C ASP A 108 11.62 21.25 28.98
N LYS A 109 12.85 21.70 28.76
CA LYS A 109 13.90 20.95 28.08
C LYS A 109 14.12 19.68 28.90
N ASP A 110 13.25 18.68 28.69
CA ASP A 110 13.48 17.36 29.23
C ASP A 110 14.90 16.93 28.84
N ALA A 111 15.55 16.17 29.71
CA ALA A 111 16.92 15.63 29.55
C ALA A 111 17.20 14.88 28.23
N TRP A 112 16.19 14.71 27.37
CA TRP A 112 16.28 14.24 26.00
C TRP A 112 17.09 15.17 25.09
N GLU A 113 16.87 16.50 25.13
CA GLU A 113 17.56 17.44 24.21
C GLU A 113 19.04 17.62 24.54
N ALA A 114 19.44 17.37 25.79
CA ALA A 114 20.85 17.38 26.19
C ALA A 114 21.61 16.13 25.73
N SER A 115 20.90 15.07 25.29
CA SER A 115 21.50 13.82 24.81
C SER A 115 21.53 13.68 23.28
N ASP A 116 21.01 14.67 22.56
CA ASP A 116 20.93 14.66 21.09
C ASP A 116 22.31 14.74 20.39
N LEU A 117 23.42 14.81 21.13
CA LEU A 117 24.78 14.72 20.61
C LEU A 117 25.43 13.33 20.72
N ASP A 118 24.73 12.30 21.20
CA ASP A 118 25.33 10.96 21.31
C ASP A 118 24.39 9.80 20.93
N TYR A 119 23.69 9.97 19.81
CA TYR A 119 23.10 8.84 19.07
C TYR A 119 24.13 8.13 18.16
N GLY A 120 25.43 8.40 18.36
CA GLY A 120 26.55 7.76 17.64
C GLY A 120 27.32 6.70 18.44
N GLN A 121 27.03 6.50 19.73
CA GLN A 121 27.75 5.54 20.60
C GLN A 121 26.92 4.37 21.15
N TYR A 122 25.65 4.22 20.79
CA TYR A 122 25.18 2.84 20.64
C TYR A 122 25.95 2.35 19.43
N GLU A 123 26.98 1.50 19.64
CA GLU A 123 27.54 0.66 18.57
C GLU A 123 26.35 0.26 17.73
N GLU A 124 26.25 0.81 16.51
CA GLU A 124 25.13 0.53 15.62
C GLU A 124 24.97 -0.97 15.67
N PRO A 125 23.87 -1.53 16.24
CA PRO A 125 23.66 -2.93 16.07
C PRO A 125 23.40 -3.00 14.58
N ALA A 126 24.41 -3.45 13.83
CA ALA A 126 24.36 -3.82 12.42
C ALA A 126 23.29 -4.90 12.12
N ILE A 127 22.41 -5.15 13.08
CA ILE A 127 21.29 -6.06 13.12
C ILE A 127 20.00 -5.35 12.67
N PHE A 128 19.90 -4.01 12.75
CA PHE A 128 18.67 -3.31 12.37
C PHE A 128 18.55 -2.96 10.88
N GLU A 129 19.64 -3.03 10.10
CA GLU A 129 19.63 -2.57 8.70
C GLU A 129 18.89 -3.49 7.72
N LYS A 130 18.63 -4.75 8.07
CA LYS A 130 17.91 -5.67 7.17
C LYS A 130 16.40 -5.63 7.26
N SER A 131 15.82 -5.05 8.32
CA SER A 131 14.38 -4.82 8.35
C SER A 131 14.10 -3.46 7.71
N GLY A 132 13.79 -3.47 6.42
CA GLY A 132 13.47 -2.26 5.64
C GLY A 132 12.51 -1.32 6.37
N ILE A 133 12.55 -0.04 6.03
CA ILE A 133 11.76 1.03 6.65
C ILE A 133 10.25 0.72 6.49
N ARG A 134 9.50 0.45 7.58
CA ARG A 134 8.12 -0.09 7.51
C ARG A 134 7.04 0.90 7.96
N GLU A 135 6.35 1.56 7.04
CA GLU A 135 5.25 2.48 7.38
C GLU A 135 4.00 1.76 7.90
N SER A 136 3.78 1.83 9.22
CA SER A 136 2.49 1.54 9.83
C SER A 136 1.68 2.83 10.00
N THR A 137 0.35 2.78 9.95
CA THR A 137 -0.52 3.94 10.25
C THR A 137 -1.15 3.85 11.65
N THR A 138 -0.73 2.86 12.45
CA THR A 138 -1.25 2.57 13.78
C THR A 138 -1.06 3.75 14.72
N LYS A 139 -2.12 4.07 15.48
CA LYS A 139 -2.13 5.11 16.50
C LYS A 139 -2.23 4.46 17.87
N LEU A 140 -1.27 4.73 18.73
CA LEU A 140 -1.17 4.11 20.05
C LEU A 140 -1.15 5.17 21.14
N GLU A 141 -1.81 4.90 22.26
CA GLU A 141 -1.57 5.57 23.53
C GLU A 141 -0.66 4.69 24.37
N ILE A 142 0.47 5.24 24.82
CA ILE A 142 1.50 4.51 25.55
C ILE A 142 1.82 5.18 26.87
N ASP A 143 2.02 4.40 27.92
CA ASP A 143 2.74 4.84 29.12
C ASP A 143 4.19 4.39 28.98
N TYR A 144 5.09 5.34 28.84
CA TYR A 144 6.50 5.10 28.55
C TYR A 144 7.37 5.53 29.73
N VAL A 145 8.32 4.67 30.10
CA VAL A 145 9.36 4.97 31.09
C VAL A 145 10.65 5.31 30.36
N ASP A 146 11.14 6.53 30.54
CA ASP A 146 12.39 6.97 29.90
C ASP A 146 13.65 6.39 30.57
N ARG A 147 14.83 6.82 30.08
CA ARG A 147 16.12 6.38 30.64
C ARG A 147 16.34 6.85 32.08
N ASN A 148 15.64 7.91 32.51
CA ASN A 148 15.74 8.48 33.86
C ASN A 148 14.70 7.87 34.82
N GLY A 149 13.88 6.92 34.35
CA GLY A 149 12.80 6.33 35.13
C GLY A 149 11.53 7.17 35.18
N THR A 150 11.46 8.29 34.46
CA THR A 150 10.28 9.15 34.42
C THR A 150 9.21 8.50 33.55
N ARG A 151 8.02 8.29 34.13
CA ARG A 151 6.86 7.77 33.42
C ARG A 151 6.09 8.91 32.78
N THR A 152 5.79 8.77 31.48
CA THR A 152 4.98 9.73 30.72
C THR A 152 3.93 9.01 29.89
N THR A 153 2.73 9.58 29.76
CA THR A 153 1.70 9.09 28.83
C THR A 153 1.80 9.87 27.52
N ARG A 154 1.78 9.17 26.38
CA ARG A 154 1.98 9.76 25.06
C ARG A 154 1.09 9.12 24.01
N GLN A 155 0.61 9.92 23.07
CA GLN A 155 -0.03 9.47 21.86
C GLN A 155 0.98 9.49 20.72
N ILE A 156 1.16 8.33 20.10
CA ILE A 156 2.14 8.14 19.04
C ILE A 156 1.47 7.63 17.76
N ARG A 157 1.96 8.11 16.63
CA ARG A 157 1.65 7.55 15.30
C ARG A 157 2.86 6.77 14.83
N VAL A 158 2.76 5.46 14.85
CA VAL A 158 3.85 4.58 14.40
C VAL A 158 4.20 4.95 12.96
N LYS A 159 5.49 4.98 12.64
CA LYS A 159 6.02 5.22 11.29
C LYS A 159 6.95 4.12 10.84
N ARG A 160 7.74 3.55 11.75
CA ARG A 160 8.61 2.41 11.46
C ARG A 160 8.73 1.54 12.70
N VAL A 161 8.82 0.23 12.47
CA VAL A 161 9.09 -0.73 13.52
C VAL A 161 10.28 -1.56 13.09
N SER A 162 11.21 -1.71 14.01
CA SER A 162 12.39 -2.55 13.89
C SER A 162 12.32 -3.60 14.98
N PHE A 163 12.56 -4.87 14.63
CA PHE A 163 12.43 -5.98 15.56
C PHE A 163 13.81 -6.55 15.85
N LYS A 164 14.01 -7.01 17.09
CA LYS A 164 15.13 -7.93 17.36
C LYS A 164 14.86 -9.28 16.68
N ASN A 165 15.93 -10.03 16.39
CA ASN A 165 15.84 -11.32 15.70
C ASN A 165 14.93 -12.33 16.42
N ASP A 166 14.79 -12.22 17.74
CA ASP A 166 13.98 -13.08 18.60
C ASP A 166 12.56 -12.55 18.85
N MET A 167 12.19 -11.41 18.24
CA MET A 167 10.89 -10.74 18.43
C MET A 167 10.56 -10.35 19.89
N THR A 168 11.55 -10.38 20.80
CA THR A 168 11.31 -10.09 22.23
C THR A 168 11.15 -8.61 22.52
N ASP A 169 11.65 -7.75 21.62
CA ASP A 169 11.65 -6.30 21.76
C ASP A 169 11.62 -5.63 20.38
N ALA A 170 11.22 -4.38 20.36
CA ALA A 170 11.10 -3.60 19.13
C ALA A 170 11.47 -2.13 19.35
N GLY A 171 12.19 -1.56 18.38
CA GLY A 171 12.37 -0.13 18.23
C GLY A 171 11.24 0.45 17.38
N ILE A 172 10.47 1.37 17.95
CA ILE A 172 9.28 1.98 17.34
C ILE A 172 9.59 3.43 17.02
N ASP A 173 9.86 3.73 15.76
CA ASP A 173 9.94 5.12 15.30
C ASP A 173 8.52 5.62 15.05
N ALA A 174 8.15 6.68 15.75
CA ALA A 174 6.81 7.23 15.71
C ALA A 174 6.82 8.75 15.75
N PHE A 175 5.75 9.37 15.27
CA PHE A 175 5.49 10.78 15.54
C PHE A 175 4.80 10.90 16.90
N CYS A 176 5.44 11.58 17.85
CA CYS A 176 4.89 11.88 19.17
C CYS A 176 4.02 13.13 19.07
N CYS A 177 2.73 13.02 19.42
CA CYS A 177 1.79 14.13 19.29
C CYS A 177 2.05 15.26 20.30
N GLU A 178 2.45 14.93 21.53
CA GLU A 178 2.72 15.92 22.59
C GLU A 178 3.94 16.78 22.26
N ARG A 179 4.94 16.18 21.59
CA ARG A 179 6.19 16.85 21.23
C ARG A 179 6.21 17.35 19.79
N GLN A 180 5.20 17.01 18.98
CA GLN A 180 5.12 17.33 17.55
C GLN A 180 6.39 16.95 16.76
N ALA A 181 7.05 15.85 17.14
CA ALA A 181 8.33 15.44 16.59
C ALA A 181 8.42 13.92 16.39
N GLY A 182 9.29 13.49 15.47
CA GLY A 182 9.65 12.08 15.31
C GLY A 182 10.53 11.62 16.48
N ARG A 183 10.21 10.47 17.09
CA ARG A 183 10.97 9.88 18.19
C ARG A 183 10.95 8.35 18.10
N THR A 184 12.00 7.73 18.63
CA THR A 184 12.10 6.28 18.79
C THR A 184 11.70 5.87 20.20
N PHE A 185 10.82 4.87 20.32
CA PHE A 185 10.39 4.27 21.57
C PHE A 185 10.84 2.81 21.60
N ILE A 186 11.35 2.34 22.74
CA ILE A 186 11.70 0.92 22.93
C ILE A 186 10.50 0.20 23.54
N ALA A 187 10.05 -0.88 22.91
CA ALA A 187 8.85 -1.60 23.33
C ALA A 187 8.95 -2.11 24.77
N SER A 188 10.12 -2.60 25.20
CA SER A 188 10.35 -3.05 26.58
C SER A 188 10.20 -1.95 27.65
N ARG A 189 10.21 -0.67 27.25
CA ARG A 189 10.03 0.49 28.15
C ARG A 189 8.58 1.02 28.14
N ILE A 190 7.71 0.44 27.32
CA ILE A 190 6.28 0.74 27.30
C ILE A 190 5.59 -0.14 28.35
N VAL A 191 5.09 0.49 29.41
CA VAL A 191 4.44 -0.20 30.55
C VAL A 191 2.97 -0.49 30.25
N ARG A 192 2.32 0.37 29.47
CA ARG A 192 0.93 0.23 29.03
C ARG A 192 0.85 0.68 27.58
N CYS A 193 0.15 -0.07 26.74
CA CYS A 193 -0.07 0.28 25.35
C CYS A 193 -1.52 0.00 24.98
N VAL A 194 -2.20 0.99 24.41
CA VAL A 194 -3.60 0.89 23.98
C VAL A 194 -3.72 1.31 22.53
N ASP A 195 -4.38 0.50 21.71
CA ASP A 195 -4.76 0.92 20.35
C ASP A 195 -5.88 1.96 20.46
N ILE A 196 -5.61 3.18 19.98
CA ILE A 196 -6.56 4.29 20.06
C ILE A 196 -7.83 4.00 19.24
N LYS A 197 -7.73 3.18 18.18
CA LYS A 197 -8.86 2.87 17.31
C LYS A 197 -9.84 1.90 17.96
N THR A 198 -9.34 0.84 18.60
CA THR A 198 -10.17 -0.23 19.18
C THR A 198 -10.41 -0.05 20.67
N GLY A 199 -9.54 0.68 21.37
CA GLY A 199 -9.52 0.80 22.83
C GLY A 199 -8.94 -0.43 23.53
N GLU A 200 -8.40 -1.40 22.77
CA GLU A 200 -7.85 -2.64 23.32
C GLU A 200 -6.46 -2.43 23.95
N LEU A 201 -6.25 -3.06 25.11
CA LEU A 201 -4.95 -3.09 25.77
C LEU A 201 -4.04 -4.12 25.08
N ILE A 202 -2.92 -3.66 24.55
CA ILE A 202 -1.93 -4.48 23.87
C ILE A 202 -0.91 -4.98 24.90
N THR A 203 -0.88 -6.30 25.11
CA THR A 203 0.05 -6.95 26.06
C THR A 203 1.38 -7.33 25.41
N ASN A 204 1.36 -7.74 24.14
CA ASN A 204 2.56 -8.08 23.36
C ASN A 204 2.73 -7.09 22.21
N ILE A 205 3.45 -6.00 22.46
CA ILE A 205 3.62 -4.89 21.52
C ILE A 205 4.37 -5.34 20.25
N PRO A 206 5.51 -6.08 20.32
CA PRO A 206 6.18 -6.56 19.11
C PRO A 206 5.27 -7.41 18.21
N GLU A 207 4.57 -8.40 18.78
CA GLU A 207 3.68 -9.27 18.01
C GLU A 207 2.52 -8.49 17.38
N PHE A 208 1.88 -7.61 18.14
CA PHE A 208 0.81 -6.75 17.65
C PHE A 208 1.27 -5.89 16.45
N LEU A 209 2.43 -5.23 16.57
CA LEU A 209 2.98 -4.39 15.50
C LEU A 209 3.38 -5.20 14.27
N PHE A 210 3.88 -6.43 14.47
CA PHE A 210 4.21 -7.35 13.38
C PHE A 210 2.95 -7.79 12.62
N ASN A 211 1.88 -8.12 13.33
CA ASN A 211 0.60 -8.48 12.72
C ASN A 211 -0.01 -7.31 11.97
N ALA A 212 -0.05 -6.12 12.58
CA ALA A 212 -0.53 -4.90 11.93
C ALA A 212 0.26 -4.57 10.66
N TYR A 213 1.58 -4.82 10.66
CA TYR A 213 2.42 -4.71 9.47
C TYR A 213 2.03 -5.75 8.40
N ASN A 214 1.91 -7.02 8.78
CA ASN A 214 1.55 -8.11 7.87
C ASN A 214 0.19 -7.91 7.19
N GLU A 215 -0.74 -7.25 7.87
CA GLU A 215 -2.07 -6.91 7.36
C GLU A 215 -2.08 -5.64 6.50
N SER A 216 -1.07 -4.78 6.64
CA SER A 216 -0.95 -3.56 5.84
C SER A 216 -0.72 -3.86 4.36
N THR A 217 -1.16 -2.95 3.48
CA THR A 217 -0.89 -3.02 2.02
C THR A 217 0.59 -3.23 1.74
N TYR A 218 1.47 -2.52 2.46
CA TYR A 218 2.90 -2.64 2.27
C TYR A 218 3.45 -4.01 2.69
N GLY A 219 3.04 -4.53 3.85
CA GLY A 219 3.47 -5.87 4.30
C GLY A 219 3.00 -6.99 3.37
N LYS A 220 1.79 -6.86 2.81
CA LYS A 220 1.27 -7.76 1.76
C LYS A 220 2.11 -7.68 0.48
N LEU A 221 2.48 -6.47 0.03
CA LEU A 221 3.34 -6.27 -1.14
C LEU A 221 4.72 -6.89 -0.94
N GLU A 222 5.32 -6.69 0.23
CA GLU A 222 6.64 -7.25 0.55
C GLU A 222 6.60 -8.77 0.54
N ARG A 223 5.60 -9.39 1.19
CA ARG A 223 5.42 -10.85 1.14
C ARG A 223 5.28 -11.36 -0.29
N MET A 224 4.48 -10.68 -1.11
CA MET A 224 4.32 -11.01 -2.53
C MET A 224 5.66 -10.91 -3.28
N ARG A 225 6.53 -9.94 -2.94
CA ARG A 225 7.87 -9.79 -3.52
C ARG A 225 8.84 -10.87 -3.05
N GLU A 226 8.77 -11.27 -1.78
CA GLU A 226 9.59 -12.38 -1.27
C GLU A 226 9.21 -13.69 -1.96
N GLU A 227 7.92 -13.93 -2.15
CA GLU A 227 7.39 -15.16 -2.75
C GLU A 227 7.57 -15.20 -4.27
N HIS A 228 7.28 -14.10 -4.98
CA HIS A 228 7.27 -14.03 -6.44
C HIS A 228 8.36 -13.13 -7.03
N GLY A 229 9.41 -12.83 -6.26
CA GLY A 229 10.44 -11.85 -6.64
C GLY A 229 11.15 -12.16 -7.95
N ASP A 230 11.47 -13.43 -8.20
CA ASP A 230 12.09 -13.85 -9.45
C ASP A 230 11.12 -13.67 -10.64
N GLU A 231 9.84 -14.01 -10.47
CA GLU A 231 8.81 -13.88 -11.51
C GLU A 231 8.59 -12.40 -11.86
N LEU A 232 8.43 -11.57 -10.84
CA LEU A 232 8.32 -10.12 -10.97
C LEU A 232 9.53 -9.54 -11.70
N ALA A 233 10.74 -9.85 -11.25
CA ALA A 233 11.96 -9.29 -11.81
C ALA A 233 12.17 -9.71 -13.28
N ALA A 234 11.81 -10.96 -13.63
CA ALA A 234 11.85 -11.44 -15.01
C ALA A 234 10.83 -10.73 -15.89
N LEU A 235 9.57 -10.60 -15.46
CA LEU A 235 8.53 -9.89 -16.23
C LEU A 235 8.83 -8.40 -16.38
N MET A 236 9.41 -7.77 -15.35
CA MET A 236 9.90 -6.39 -15.41
C MET A 236 11.04 -6.21 -16.41
N PHE A 237 11.91 -7.21 -16.56
CA PHE A 237 12.93 -7.21 -17.62
C PHE A 237 12.29 -7.30 -19.01
N VAL A 238 11.31 -8.20 -19.21
CA VAL A 238 10.59 -8.34 -20.49
C VAL A 238 9.89 -7.03 -20.86
N SER A 239 9.21 -6.38 -19.91
CA SER A 239 8.49 -5.11 -20.18
C SER A 239 9.42 -3.93 -20.48
N LYS A 240 10.69 -3.99 -20.05
CA LYS A 240 11.69 -2.94 -20.33
C LYS A 240 12.58 -3.26 -21.53
N ALA A 241 12.37 -4.37 -22.24
CA ALA A 241 13.21 -4.77 -23.38
C ALA A 241 13.27 -3.70 -24.49
N ASP A 242 12.20 -2.91 -24.66
CA ASP A 242 12.14 -1.82 -25.63
C ASP A 242 12.71 -0.48 -25.09
N GLY A 243 13.21 -0.47 -23.85
CA GLY A 243 13.85 0.66 -23.16
C GLY A 243 12.95 1.37 -22.14
N LYS A 244 11.62 1.16 -22.19
CA LYS A 244 10.65 1.72 -21.24
C LYS A 244 9.49 0.77 -21.06
N SER A 245 9.04 0.60 -19.81
CA SER A 245 7.83 -0.15 -19.51
C SER A 245 6.58 0.75 -19.52
N THR A 246 5.55 0.32 -20.22
CA THR A 246 4.28 1.04 -20.33
C THR A 246 3.32 0.71 -19.18
N LYS A 247 2.33 1.58 -18.92
CA LYS A 247 1.31 1.33 -17.89
C LYS A 247 0.50 0.04 -18.18
N ILE A 248 0.30 -0.29 -19.45
CA ILE A 248 -0.43 -1.49 -19.87
C ILE A 248 0.36 -2.74 -19.49
N GLU A 249 1.66 -2.78 -19.78
CA GLU A 249 2.52 -3.91 -19.40
C GLU A 249 2.60 -4.09 -17.89
N LYS A 250 2.78 -3.00 -17.13
CA LYS A 250 2.77 -3.08 -15.66
C LYS A 250 1.44 -3.61 -15.12
N ARG A 251 0.32 -3.32 -15.78
CA ARG A 251 -0.99 -3.86 -15.40
C ARG A 251 -1.12 -5.34 -15.73
N ILE A 252 -0.48 -5.83 -16.79
CA ILE A 252 -0.37 -7.26 -17.06
C ILE A 252 0.43 -7.94 -15.94
N ILE A 253 1.56 -7.36 -15.52
CA ILE A 253 2.37 -7.87 -14.41
C ILE A 253 1.55 -7.90 -13.11
N ALA A 254 0.85 -6.82 -12.77
CA ALA A 254 0.00 -6.77 -11.59
C ALA A 254 -1.13 -7.83 -11.64
N SER A 255 -1.73 -8.04 -12.80
CA SER A 255 -2.78 -9.06 -12.98
C SER A 255 -2.24 -10.48 -12.82
N TYR A 256 -1.05 -10.74 -13.35
CA TYR A 256 -0.34 -12.00 -13.15
C TYR A 256 -0.06 -12.24 -11.66
N LEU A 257 0.51 -11.25 -10.96
CA LEU A 257 0.86 -11.36 -9.55
C LEU A 257 -0.36 -11.63 -8.66
N LEU A 258 -1.46 -10.90 -8.86
CA LEU A 258 -2.71 -11.18 -8.14
C LEU A 258 -3.25 -12.59 -8.41
N HIS A 259 -3.09 -13.10 -9.63
CA HIS A 259 -3.54 -14.43 -9.98
C HIS A 259 -2.70 -15.54 -9.34
N VAL A 260 -1.37 -15.37 -9.28
CA VAL A 260 -0.48 -16.40 -8.71
C VAL A 260 -0.42 -16.36 -7.19
N ALA A 261 -0.49 -15.16 -6.60
CA ALA A 261 -0.42 -14.99 -5.16
C ALA A 261 -1.71 -15.40 -4.42
N GLY A 262 -2.83 -15.55 -5.16
CA GLY A 262 -4.10 -16.05 -4.63
C GLY A 262 -4.89 -14.97 -3.90
N ASP A 263 -5.54 -15.34 -2.79
CA ASP A 263 -6.41 -14.47 -2.00
C ASP A 263 -5.60 -13.46 -1.16
N ILE A 264 -4.88 -12.58 -1.84
CA ILE A 264 -4.26 -11.41 -1.23
C ILE A 264 -5.17 -10.21 -1.44
N ASP A 265 -5.54 -9.56 -0.33
CA ASP A 265 -6.26 -8.29 -0.32
C ASP A 265 -5.33 -7.13 -0.72
N LEU A 266 -4.99 -7.09 -2.00
CA LEU A 266 -4.24 -6.05 -2.71
C LEU A 266 -4.99 -5.67 -3.98
N SER A 267 -5.01 -4.37 -4.29
CA SER A 267 -5.52 -3.92 -5.58
C SER A 267 -4.42 -3.90 -6.64
N ALA A 268 -4.82 -3.99 -7.91
CA ALA A 268 -3.87 -3.80 -9.02
C ALA A 268 -3.20 -2.40 -8.99
N ASP A 269 -3.87 -1.39 -8.45
CA ASP A 269 -3.32 -0.04 -8.36
C ASP A 269 -2.24 0.07 -7.26
N ASP A 270 -2.35 -0.69 -6.17
CA ASP A 270 -1.30 -0.80 -5.14
C ASP A 270 -0.01 -1.37 -5.75
N ILE A 271 -0.13 -2.47 -6.50
CA ILE A 271 1.00 -3.09 -7.20
C ILE A 271 1.56 -2.12 -8.26
N LEU A 272 0.71 -1.43 -9.03
CA LEU A 272 1.18 -0.45 -10.01
C LEU A 272 1.96 0.70 -9.39
N GLN A 273 1.55 1.15 -8.19
CA GLN A 273 2.25 2.19 -7.44
C GLN A 273 3.63 1.70 -7.01
N ASP A 274 3.70 0.47 -6.49
CA ASP A 274 4.94 -0.19 -6.07
C ASP A 274 5.93 -0.40 -7.24
N LEU A 275 5.43 -0.81 -8.42
CA LEU A 275 6.23 -0.99 -9.63
C LEU A 275 6.77 0.31 -10.27
N LYS A 276 6.49 1.50 -9.71
CA LYS A 276 6.96 2.77 -10.29
C LYS A 276 8.47 2.90 -10.28
N ASN A 277 9.10 2.47 -9.19
CA ASN A 277 10.53 2.65 -8.94
C ASN A 277 11.33 1.36 -9.09
N GLU A 278 10.70 0.30 -9.58
CA GLU A 278 11.35 -0.99 -9.76
C GLU A 278 12.51 -0.87 -10.76
N GLU A 279 13.69 -1.35 -10.38
CA GLU A 279 14.87 -1.35 -11.24
C GLU A 279 14.74 -2.41 -12.35
N SER A 280 15.62 -2.36 -13.35
CA SER A 280 15.68 -3.41 -14.38
C SER A 280 16.84 -4.32 -14.06
N LEU A 281 16.64 -5.63 -14.23
CA LEU A 281 17.76 -6.56 -14.23
C LEU A 281 18.72 -6.26 -15.39
N SER A 282 20.00 -6.58 -15.19
CA SER A 282 20.93 -6.80 -16.30
C SER A 282 20.61 -8.11 -17.03
N LYS A 283 21.07 -8.27 -18.27
CA LYS A 283 20.86 -9.50 -19.06
C LYS A 283 21.38 -10.75 -18.34
N THR A 284 22.53 -10.66 -17.66
CA THR A 284 23.10 -11.77 -16.88
C THR A 284 22.23 -12.12 -15.66
N GLN A 285 21.75 -11.12 -14.92
CA GLN A 285 20.83 -11.34 -13.81
C GLN A 285 19.51 -11.95 -14.28
N PHE A 286 18.98 -11.48 -15.42
CA PHE A 286 17.78 -12.05 -16.04
C PHE A 286 17.95 -13.54 -16.39
N HIS A 287 19.04 -13.93 -17.04
CA HIS A 287 19.30 -15.35 -17.32
C HIS A 287 19.40 -16.21 -16.06
N ARG A 288 20.04 -15.70 -15.00
CA ARG A 288 20.11 -16.39 -13.70
C ARG A 288 18.72 -16.53 -13.09
N CYS A 289 17.92 -15.47 -13.14
CA CYS A 289 16.55 -15.45 -12.65
C CYS A 289 15.66 -16.49 -13.37
N VAL A 290 15.61 -16.46 -14.71
CA VAL A 290 14.87 -17.45 -15.50
C VAL A 290 15.37 -18.86 -15.26
N GLY A 291 16.68 -19.05 -15.06
CA GLY A 291 17.25 -20.35 -14.72
C GLY A 291 16.81 -20.88 -13.34
N ARG A 292 16.61 -20.00 -12.35
CA ARG A 292 16.02 -20.38 -11.05
C ARG A 292 14.53 -20.71 -11.20
N LEU A 293 13.77 -19.86 -11.89
CA LEU A 293 12.36 -20.06 -12.19
C LEU A 293 12.10 -21.42 -12.87
N ALA A 294 12.91 -21.79 -13.87
CA ALA A 294 12.75 -23.06 -14.58
C ALA A 294 12.84 -24.30 -13.66
N ARG A 295 13.68 -24.21 -12.61
CA ARG A 295 13.89 -25.26 -11.61
C ARG A 295 12.89 -25.20 -10.45
N SER A 296 12.13 -24.11 -10.32
CA SER A 296 11.16 -23.96 -9.25
C SER A 296 9.96 -24.89 -9.49
N SER A 297 9.58 -25.65 -8.46
CA SER A 297 8.40 -26.50 -8.48
C SER A 297 7.11 -25.74 -8.20
N SER A 298 7.18 -24.58 -7.54
CA SER A 298 6.02 -23.73 -7.22
C SER A 298 5.57 -22.85 -8.39
N LEU A 299 6.42 -22.68 -9.41
CA LEU A 299 6.13 -21.82 -10.56
C LEU A 299 4.95 -22.35 -11.38
N ARG A 300 3.94 -21.51 -11.55
CA ARG A 300 2.85 -21.72 -12.54
C ARG A 300 3.36 -21.37 -13.94
N ARG A 301 4.11 -22.29 -14.55
CA ARG A 301 4.85 -22.08 -15.83
C ARG A 301 3.99 -21.49 -16.94
N ASP A 302 2.80 -22.05 -17.17
CA ASP A 302 1.91 -21.60 -18.25
C ASP A 302 1.43 -20.15 -18.03
N ALA A 303 1.00 -19.83 -16.80
CA ALA A 303 0.55 -18.48 -16.45
C ALA A 303 1.68 -17.45 -16.62
N PHE A 304 2.91 -17.82 -16.24
CA PHE A 304 4.10 -16.96 -16.40
C PHE A 304 4.45 -16.73 -17.88
N ILE A 305 4.46 -17.79 -18.70
CA ILE A 305 4.71 -17.69 -20.15
C ILE A 305 3.63 -16.86 -20.83
N ASP A 306 2.37 -17.03 -20.44
CA ASP A 306 1.25 -16.27 -20.98
C ASP A 306 1.33 -14.79 -20.61
N ALA A 307 1.73 -14.47 -19.37
CA ALA A 307 2.01 -13.09 -18.96
C ALA A 307 3.14 -12.46 -19.78
N ALA A 308 4.28 -13.17 -19.93
CA ALA A 308 5.39 -12.70 -20.76
C ALA A 308 4.96 -12.48 -22.22
N ARG A 309 4.19 -13.41 -22.80
CA ARG A 309 3.65 -13.28 -24.16
C ARG A 309 2.69 -12.10 -24.28
N ALA A 310 1.84 -11.87 -23.28
CA ALA A 310 0.92 -10.74 -23.26
C ALA A 310 1.68 -9.40 -23.21
N ILE A 311 2.78 -9.31 -22.46
CA ILE A 311 3.68 -8.14 -22.44
C ILE A 311 4.27 -7.88 -23.83
N VAL A 312 4.81 -8.90 -24.50
CA VAL A 312 5.38 -8.73 -25.85
C VAL A 312 4.32 -8.29 -26.87
N ASN A 313 3.11 -8.82 -26.76
CA ASN A 313 1.99 -8.55 -27.66
C ASN A 313 1.25 -7.23 -27.37
N THR A 314 1.68 -6.41 -26.41
CA THR A 314 1.11 -5.05 -26.22
C THR A 314 1.42 -4.14 -27.41
N THR A 315 2.50 -4.44 -28.13
CA THR A 315 2.91 -3.73 -29.35
C THR A 315 2.50 -4.54 -30.59
N LYS A 316 2.07 -3.83 -31.66
CA LYS A 316 1.66 -4.48 -32.92
C LYS A 316 2.82 -5.18 -33.62
N THR A 317 4.02 -4.62 -33.50
CA THR A 317 5.25 -5.12 -34.11
C THR A 317 6.34 -5.12 -33.03
N PRO A 318 6.47 -6.19 -32.24
CA PRO A 318 7.49 -6.26 -31.20
C PRO A 318 8.90 -6.22 -31.81
N ARG A 319 9.85 -5.63 -31.08
CA ARG A 319 11.25 -5.63 -31.51
C ARG A 319 11.82 -7.05 -31.48
N ALA A 320 12.79 -7.32 -32.35
CA ALA A 320 13.48 -8.62 -32.40
C ALA A 320 14.06 -9.03 -31.04
N SER A 321 14.67 -8.09 -30.31
CA SER A 321 15.20 -8.32 -28.95
C SER A 321 14.14 -8.84 -27.97
N THR A 322 12.91 -8.33 -28.07
CA THR A 322 11.80 -8.68 -27.18
C THR A 322 11.25 -10.07 -27.52
N VAL A 323 11.22 -10.42 -28.81
CA VAL A 323 10.87 -11.77 -29.29
C VAL A 323 11.92 -12.79 -28.83
N GLU A 324 13.21 -12.49 -28.98
CA GLU A 324 14.31 -13.36 -28.52
C GLU A 324 14.24 -13.65 -27.01
N ILE A 325 13.87 -12.66 -26.20
CA ILE A 325 13.69 -12.82 -24.75
C ILE A 325 12.56 -13.80 -24.45
N LEU A 326 11.42 -13.68 -25.15
CA LEU A 326 10.28 -14.58 -24.98
C LEU A 326 10.63 -16.01 -25.41
N GLU A 327 11.31 -16.18 -26.54
CA GLU A 327 11.79 -17.49 -27.01
C GLU A 327 12.77 -18.13 -26.01
N TYR A 328 13.66 -17.33 -25.42
CA TYR A 328 14.56 -17.79 -24.37
C TYR A 328 13.78 -18.32 -23.15
N ILE A 329 12.78 -17.58 -22.68
CA ILE A 329 11.89 -18.02 -21.58
C ILE A 329 11.22 -19.33 -21.95
N GLN A 330 10.55 -19.39 -23.10
CA GLN A 330 9.81 -20.59 -23.54
C GLN A 330 10.72 -21.82 -23.65
N ARG A 331 11.92 -21.67 -24.19
CA ARG A 331 12.90 -22.76 -24.30
C ARG A 331 13.39 -23.23 -22.92
N LYS A 332 13.51 -22.33 -21.95
CA LYS A 332 13.98 -22.67 -20.59
C LYS A 332 12.90 -23.28 -19.70
N MET A 333 11.62 -23.01 -19.97
CA MET A 333 10.48 -23.49 -19.19
C MET A 333 9.85 -24.78 -19.73
N LYS A 334 10.33 -25.28 -20.88
CA LYS A 334 10.11 -26.66 -21.32
C LYS A 334 11.00 -27.59 -20.52
#